data_AF-A0A2V1BGL9-F1
#
_entry.id   AF-A0A2V1BGL9-F1
#
_cell.length_a   1.000
_cell.length_b   1.000
_cell.length_c   1.000
_cell.angle_alpha   90.00
_cell.angle_beta   90.00
_cell.angle_gamma   90.00
#
_symmetry.space_group_name_H-M   'P 1'
#
loop_
_entity.id
_entity.type
_entity.pdbx_description
1 polymer ?
#
loop_
_entity_poly.entity_id
_entity_poly.type
_entity_poly.pdbx_seq_one_letter_code
_entity_poly.pdbx_strand_id
1 'polypeptide(L)'
;MWKNTPLSTRLARYSLSLEKVHRASLVYRRMASATIDPSVALNPLSKAKWAAVQEPIGTLPSRPVALSIIALFDGGLDIDPEVFKDVIAVSSRDSLYVSESLLDDPTSTNQDIRCLVGNIGKAGMALLLSPQDPIMRTQDPEDWEMVNHQDFDGRWEDNFRSTSLHLKLTGYEYPINTSQHGNRRNGALYAEAAISAHAQGQWIADIDILNLFERGGKHMKANGFLGEGWLSRRHDSAEFGLLTSIDSWAEFLDRPPNTSIIRAKGNWSARLALAALMLTRNDDVLIASGEVCWACVRDIATMLNLDIEQLLILC
;
A
#
# COMPACT_ATOMS: atom_id res chain seq x y z
N MET A 1 -33.97 31.21 5.81
CA MET A 1 -34.72 30.01 5.38
C MET A 1 -34.87 28.92 6.47
N TRP A 2 -34.71 29.23 7.77
CA TRP A 2 -34.63 28.21 8.85
C TRP A 2 -35.84 28.15 9.80
N LYS A 3 -36.81 29.06 9.66
CA LYS A 3 -37.88 29.23 10.67
C LYS A 3 -38.99 28.17 10.64
N ASN A 4 -39.15 27.41 9.54
CA ASN A 4 -40.27 26.47 9.37
C ASN A 4 -39.88 24.98 9.40
N THR A 5 -38.63 24.64 9.73
CA THR A 5 -38.19 23.24 9.77
C THR A 5 -38.41 22.64 11.17
N PRO A 6 -39.00 21.44 11.31
CA PRO A 6 -39.15 20.77 12.60
C PRO A 6 -37.81 20.64 13.35
N LEU A 7 -37.84 20.75 14.68
CA LEU A 7 -36.64 20.68 15.52
C LEU A 7 -35.92 19.32 15.34
N SER A 8 -36.67 18.23 15.23
CA SER A 8 -36.16 16.88 14.98
C SER A 8 -35.33 16.81 13.69
N THR A 9 -35.81 17.41 12.61
CA THR A 9 -35.10 17.47 11.32
C THR A 9 -33.84 18.34 11.42
N ARG A 10 -33.87 19.43 12.20
CA ARG A 10 -32.69 20.28 12.43
C ARG A 10 -31.61 19.54 13.23
N LEU A 11 -32.00 18.84 14.29
CA LEU A 11 -31.10 18.01 15.10
C LEU A 11 -30.49 16.87 14.30
N ALA A 12 -31.28 16.18 13.47
CA ALA A 12 -30.79 15.13 12.59
C ALA A 12 -29.72 15.65 11.60
N ARG A 13 -29.97 16.79 10.95
CA ARG A 13 -29.00 17.42 10.03
C ARG A 13 -27.72 17.87 10.74
N TYR A 14 -27.86 18.39 11.96
CA TYR A 14 -26.71 18.80 12.78
C TYR A 14 -25.86 17.59 13.18
N SER A 15 -26.49 16.53 13.69
CA SER A 15 -25.82 15.28 14.05
C SER A 15 -25.09 14.66 12.87
N LEU A 16 -25.74 14.60 11.70
CA LEU A 16 -25.12 14.10 10.47
C LEU A 16 -23.91 14.93 10.06
N SER A 17 -24.00 16.26 10.17
CA SER A 17 -22.88 17.15 9.83
C SER A 17 -21.70 16.96 10.79
N LEU A 18 -21.96 16.79 12.09
CA LEU A 18 -20.92 16.49 13.08
C LEU A 18 -20.24 15.15 12.83
N GLU A 19 -21.00 14.11 12.47
CA GLU A 19 -20.44 12.82 12.07
C GLU A 19 -19.48 12.96 10.88
N LYS A 20 -19.86 13.77 9.88
CA LYS A 20 -18.99 14.03 8.72
C LYS A 20 -17.74 14.81 9.10
N VAL A 21 -17.85 15.81 9.97
CA VAL A 21 -16.66 16.53 10.52
C VAL A 21 -15.75 15.56 11.28
N HIS A 22 -16.31 14.71 12.14
CA HIS A 22 -15.55 13.72 12.89
C HIS A 22 -14.78 12.79 11.94
N ARG A 23 -15.44 12.29 10.88
CA ARG A 23 -14.80 11.45 9.88
C ARG A 23 -13.63 12.13 9.17
N ALA A 24 -13.79 13.39 8.77
CA ALA A 24 -12.69 14.19 8.21
C ALA A 24 -11.56 14.38 9.24
N SER A 25 -11.88 14.59 10.51
CA SER A 25 -10.88 14.72 11.57
C SER A 25 -10.05 13.45 11.76
N LEU A 26 -10.63 12.26 11.54
CA LEU A 26 -9.91 10.99 11.63
C LEU A 26 -8.82 10.87 10.55
N VAL A 27 -9.07 11.41 9.35
CA VAL A 27 -8.09 11.47 8.26
C VAL A 27 -6.96 12.44 8.63
N TYR A 28 -7.30 13.66 9.06
CA TYR A 28 -6.30 14.72 9.32
C TYR A 28 -5.52 14.57 10.64
N ARG A 29 -5.97 13.74 11.59
CA ARG A 29 -5.33 13.62 12.93
C ARG A 29 -3.84 13.24 12.89
N ARG A 30 -3.38 12.54 11.85
CA ARG A 30 -1.99 12.10 11.68
C ARG A 30 -1.18 12.94 10.69
N MET A 31 -1.80 13.99 10.13
CA MET A 31 -1.17 14.85 9.12
C MET A 31 -0.96 16.26 9.68
N ALA A 32 -0.03 16.41 10.62
CA ALA A 32 0.22 17.67 11.32
C ALA A 32 0.59 18.85 10.39
N SER A 33 1.16 18.55 9.22
CA SER A 33 1.55 19.54 8.19
C SER A 33 0.49 19.77 7.11
N ALA A 34 -0.63 19.04 7.11
CA ALA A 34 -1.61 19.14 6.04
C ALA A 34 -2.41 20.45 6.10
N THR A 35 -2.66 21.03 4.93
CA THR A 35 -3.48 22.22 4.76
C THR A 35 -4.95 21.88 4.55
N ILE A 36 -5.81 22.85 4.85
CA ILE A 36 -7.25 22.81 4.59
C ILE A 36 -7.64 24.14 3.95
N ASP A 37 -8.37 24.09 2.84
CA ASP A 37 -9.04 25.20 2.20
C ASP A 37 -10.24 25.64 3.07
N PRO A 38 -10.23 26.89 3.58
CA PRO A 38 -11.28 27.37 4.47
C PRO A 38 -12.65 27.47 3.79
N SER A 39 -12.71 27.48 2.46
CA SER A 39 -13.97 27.50 1.71
C SER A 39 -14.83 26.25 1.94
N VAL A 40 -14.24 25.14 2.41
CA VAL A 40 -14.99 23.92 2.77
C VAL A 40 -16.03 24.18 3.86
N ALA A 41 -15.78 25.11 4.78
CA ALA A 41 -16.74 25.48 5.82
C ALA A 41 -18.02 26.16 5.28
N LEU A 42 -18.01 26.61 4.02
CA LEU A 42 -19.15 27.29 3.40
C LEU A 42 -20.23 26.32 2.92
N ASN A 43 -19.91 25.04 2.75
CA ASN A 43 -20.84 24.04 2.24
C ASN A 43 -21.15 22.96 3.29
N PRO A 44 -22.41 22.50 3.43
CA PRO A 44 -22.73 21.41 4.33
C PRO A 44 -22.00 20.12 3.92
N LEU A 45 -21.12 19.60 4.77
CA LEU A 45 -20.38 18.34 4.52
C LEU A 45 -21.29 17.13 4.31
N SER A 46 -22.52 17.18 4.84
CA SER A 46 -23.55 16.16 4.58
C SER A 46 -23.95 16.03 3.10
N LYS A 47 -23.57 16.99 2.24
CA LYS A 47 -23.80 16.96 0.79
C LYS A 47 -22.58 16.52 -0.02
N ALA A 48 -21.41 16.37 0.60
CA ALA A 48 -20.21 15.95 -0.11
C ALA A 48 -20.40 14.54 -0.68
N LYS A 49 -19.81 14.23 -1.82
CA LYS A 49 -19.99 12.92 -2.49
C LYS A 49 -19.55 11.76 -1.60
N TRP A 50 -18.44 11.91 -0.88
CA TRP A 50 -17.97 10.92 0.09
C TRP A 50 -18.91 10.72 1.28
N ALA A 51 -19.78 11.68 1.60
CA ALA A 51 -20.67 11.59 2.75
C ALA A 51 -21.76 10.52 2.58
N ALA A 52 -22.08 10.14 1.33
CA ALA A 52 -23.02 9.08 0.99
C ALA A 52 -22.46 7.66 1.20
N VAL A 53 -21.12 7.51 1.27
CA VAL A 53 -20.48 6.21 1.46
C VAL A 53 -20.66 5.74 2.90
N GLN A 54 -21.34 4.60 3.05
CA GLN A 54 -21.58 3.94 4.33
C GLN A 54 -20.33 3.16 4.74
N GLU A 55 -19.66 3.60 5.81
CA GLU A 55 -18.63 2.80 6.51
C GLU A 55 -18.89 2.92 8.02
N PRO A 56 -18.30 2.05 8.85
CA PRO A 56 -18.47 2.09 10.30
C PRO A 56 -18.10 3.46 10.89
N ILE A 57 -18.90 3.93 11.84
CA ILE A 57 -18.64 5.18 12.55
C ILE A 57 -17.44 5.00 13.49
N GLY A 58 -16.52 5.96 13.49
CA GLY A 58 -15.37 5.97 14.41
C GLY A 58 -14.17 5.15 13.92
N THR A 59 -14.28 4.46 12.79
CA THR A 59 -13.13 3.82 12.12
C THR A 59 -12.49 4.78 11.13
N LEU A 60 -11.21 4.54 10.83
CA LEU A 60 -10.55 5.25 9.75
C LEU A 60 -11.29 4.96 8.43
N PRO A 61 -11.53 5.98 7.57
CA PRO A 61 -12.14 5.74 6.28
C PRO A 61 -11.26 4.88 5.37
N SER A 62 -11.86 4.18 4.40
CA SER A 62 -11.09 3.51 3.35
C SER A 62 -10.23 4.53 2.56
N ARG A 63 -9.15 4.06 1.92
CA ARG A 63 -8.25 4.91 1.11
C ARG A 63 -9.03 5.79 0.11
N PRO A 64 -9.97 5.27 -0.70
CA PRO A 64 -10.69 6.12 -1.66
C PRO A 64 -11.53 7.21 -0.99
N VAL A 65 -12.17 6.90 0.15
CA VAL A 65 -12.93 7.88 0.93
C VAL A 65 -12.01 8.92 1.57
N ALA A 66 -10.87 8.50 2.14
CA ALA A 66 -9.89 9.40 2.74
C ALA A 66 -9.31 10.37 1.69
N LEU A 67 -8.97 9.87 0.49
CA LEU A 67 -8.47 10.70 -0.60
C LEU A 67 -9.54 11.65 -1.17
N SER A 68 -10.81 11.24 -1.23
CA SER A 68 -11.93 12.12 -1.58
C SER A 68 -12.14 13.24 -0.55
N ILE A 69 -12.03 12.92 0.76
CA ILE A 69 -12.03 13.93 1.82
C ILE A 69 -10.88 14.92 1.62
N ILE A 70 -9.66 14.44 1.37
CA ILE A 70 -8.49 15.28 1.11
C ILE A 70 -8.69 16.17 -0.12
N ALA A 71 -9.27 15.64 -1.21
CA ALA A 71 -9.55 16.42 -2.40
C ALA A 71 -10.51 17.58 -2.15
N LEU A 72 -11.52 17.36 -1.32
CA LEU A 72 -12.42 18.43 -0.90
C LEU A 72 -11.70 19.41 0.04
N PHE A 73 -11.03 18.90 1.07
CA PHE A 73 -10.46 19.71 2.14
C PHE A 73 -9.25 20.51 1.71
N ASP A 74 -8.32 19.96 0.93
CA ASP A 74 -7.12 20.70 0.50
C ASP A 74 -7.29 21.36 -0.89
N GLY A 75 -7.98 20.68 -1.80
CA GLY A 75 -8.17 21.12 -3.18
C GLY A 75 -9.47 21.87 -3.47
N GLY A 76 -10.45 21.83 -2.56
CA GLY A 76 -11.79 22.37 -2.81
C GLY A 76 -12.59 21.59 -3.86
N LEU A 77 -12.23 20.33 -4.12
CA LEU A 77 -12.81 19.49 -5.16
C LEU A 77 -13.66 18.37 -4.56
N ASP A 78 -14.98 18.44 -4.77
CA ASP A 78 -15.92 17.39 -4.38
C ASP A 78 -15.93 16.26 -5.45
N ILE A 79 -14.94 15.38 -5.34
CA ILE A 79 -14.73 14.24 -6.25
C ILE A 79 -15.29 12.97 -5.62
N ASP A 80 -15.98 12.16 -6.42
CA ASP A 80 -16.56 10.90 -5.96
C ASP A 80 -15.47 9.91 -5.51
N PRO A 81 -15.61 9.23 -4.36
CA PRO A 81 -14.66 8.20 -3.92
C PRO A 81 -14.32 7.12 -4.96
N GLU A 82 -15.25 6.78 -5.87
CA GLU A 82 -14.98 5.78 -6.92
C GLU A 82 -13.83 6.19 -7.85
N VAL A 83 -13.60 7.49 -8.04
CA VAL A 83 -12.48 8.04 -8.83
C VAL A 83 -11.12 7.71 -8.17
N PHE A 84 -11.10 7.47 -6.87
CA PHE A 84 -9.88 7.19 -6.11
C PHE A 84 -9.60 5.71 -5.91
N LYS A 85 -10.40 4.82 -6.51
CA LYS A 85 -10.26 3.37 -6.34
C LYS A 85 -8.83 2.93 -6.67
N ASP A 86 -8.34 3.29 -7.85
CA ASP A 86 -7.01 2.89 -8.34
C ASP A 86 -5.93 3.96 -8.04
N VAL A 87 -6.21 4.88 -7.10
CA VAL A 87 -5.30 5.99 -6.78
C VAL A 87 -4.44 5.63 -5.57
N ILE A 88 -3.12 5.69 -5.74
CA ILE A 88 -2.13 5.36 -4.70
C ILE A 88 -1.79 6.57 -3.83
N ALA A 89 -1.84 7.77 -4.42
CA ALA A 89 -1.47 9.01 -3.76
C ALA A 89 -2.10 10.21 -4.48
N VAL A 90 -2.18 11.34 -3.78
CA VAL A 90 -2.70 12.60 -4.32
C VAL A 90 -1.66 13.70 -4.09
N SER A 91 -1.25 14.36 -5.15
CA SER A 91 -0.43 15.58 -5.07
C SER A 91 -1.32 16.81 -5.19
N SER A 92 -1.19 17.75 -4.26
CA SER A 92 -1.93 19.00 -4.24
C SER A 92 -1.08 20.09 -3.60
N ARG A 93 -0.95 21.23 -4.29
CA ARG A 93 -0.13 22.37 -3.86
C ARG A 93 1.30 21.94 -3.54
N ASP A 94 1.71 21.99 -2.27
CA ASP A 94 3.05 21.63 -1.77
C ASP A 94 3.02 20.33 -0.96
N SER A 95 1.95 19.55 -1.10
CA SER A 95 1.69 18.34 -0.33
C SER A 95 1.52 17.13 -1.24
N LEU A 96 2.06 16.00 -0.79
CA LEU A 96 1.83 14.68 -1.36
C LEU A 96 1.21 13.79 -0.30
N TYR A 97 -0.05 13.43 -0.51
CA TYR A 97 -0.84 12.57 0.35
C TYR A 97 -0.71 11.12 -0.12
N VAL A 98 -0.02 10.30 0.67
CA VAL A 98 0.37 8.93 0.30
C VAL A 98 -0.18 7.96 1.33
N SER A 99 -0.71 6.81 0.88
CA SER A 99 -1.05 5.72 1.80
C SER A 99 0.19 5.27 2.59
N GLU A 100 0.09 5.13 3.91
CA GLU A 100 1.21 4.65 4.74
C GLU A 100 1.62 3.23 4.38
N SER A 101 0.71 2.45 3.82
CA SER A 101 1.02 1.12 3.30
C SER A 101 2.06 1.13 2.17
N LEU A 102 2.28 2.28 1.49
CA LEU A 102 3.35 2.48 0.49
C LEU A 102 4.70 2.85 1.11
N LEU A 103 4.71 3.21 2.39
CA LEU A 103 5.84 3.81 3.11
C LEU A 103 6.24 2.97 4.34
N ASP A 104 5.76 1.73 4.40
CA ASP A 104 5.90 0.85 5.55
C ASP A 104 6.04 -0.60 5.10
N ASP A 105 6.39 -1.46 6.05
CA ASP A 105 6.55 -2.88 5.84
C ASP A 105 5.23 -3.55 5.42
N PRO A 106 5.23 -4.54 4.50
CA PRO A 106 4.00 -5.23 4.07
C PRO A 106 3.25 -5.94 5.21
N THR A 107 3.91 -6.22 6.35
CA THR A 107 3.24 -6.76 7.54
C THR A 107 2.43 -5.71 8.31
N SER A 108 2.71 -4.42 8.10
CA SER A 108 2.01 -3.31 8.76
C SER A 108 0.53 -3.31 8.43
N THR A 109 -0.32 -3.15 9.46
CA THR A 109 -1.78 -3.01 9.31
C THR A 109 -2.20 -1.56 9.12
N ASN A 110 -1.23 -0.66 8.95
CA ASN A 110 -1.49 0.75 8.88
C ASN A 110 -2.08 1.16 7.52
N GLN A 111 -3.28 1.73 7.56
CA GLN A 111 -4.04 2.21 6.40
C GLN A 111 -4.20 3.73 6.42
N ASP A 112 -3.49 4.43 7.31
CA ASP A 112 -3.53 5.89 7.38
C ASP A 112 -2.93 6.53 6.11
N ILE A 113 -3.25 7.80 5.89
CA ILE A 113 -2.64 8.63 4.85
C ILE A 113 -1.60 9.52 5.52
N ARG A 114 -0.38 9.54 4.98
CA ARG A 114 0.69 10.45 5.37
C ARG A 114 0.75 11.63 4.42
N CYS A 115 0.95 12.83 4.97
CA CYS A 115 1.24 14.04 4.21
C CYS A 115 2.76 14.24 4.15
N LEU A 116 3.34 14.11 2.97
CA LEU A 116 4.74 14.43 2.68
C LEU A 116 4.85 15.85 2.12
N VAL A 117 5.94 16.54 2.44
CA VAL A 117 6.23 17.86 1.87
C VAL A 117 6.81 17.68 0.47
N GLY A 118 6.20 18.35 -0.51
CA GLY A 118 6.59 18.31 -1.92
C GLY A 118 5.41 18.01 -2.84
N ASN A 119 5.61 18.26 -4.13
CA ASN A 119 4.64 17.95 -5.18
C ASN A 119 5.33 17.30 -6.38
N ILE A 120 4.53 16.86 -7.35
CA ILE A 120 5.02 16.21 -8.57
C ILE A 120 5.16 17.18 -9.77
N GLY A 121 5.11 18.49 -9.51
CA GLY A 121 5.22 19.52 -10.56
C GLY A 121 3.99 19.66 -11.46
N LYS A 122 2.80 19.22 -11.01
CA LYS A 122 1.53 19.37 -11.75
C LYS A 122 0.69 20.51 -11.19
N ALA A 123 -0.04 21.19 -12.06
CA ALA A 123 -1.00 22.22 -11.67
C ALA A 123 -2.31 21.61 -11.20
N GLY A 124 -2.92 22.18 -10.15
CA GLY A 124 -4.14 21.64 -9.55
C GLY A 124 -3.86 20.40 -8.71
N MET A 125 -4.80 19.45 -8.71
CA MET A 125 -4.64 18.16 -8.03
C MET A 125 -4.24 17.07 -9.04
N ALA A 126 -3.21 16.31 -8.72
CA ALA A 126 -2.84 15.13 -9.48
C ALA A 126 -3.11 13.87 -8.65
N LEU A 127 -3.97 13.01 -9.18
CA LEU A 127 -4.31 11.71 -8.62
C LEU A 127 -3.35 10.69 -9.25
N LEU A 128 -2.45 10.14 -8.44
CA LEU A 128 -1.43 9.21 -8.90
C LEU A 128 -2.03 7.82 -9.06
N LEU A 129 -1.95 7.29 -10.28
CA LEU A 129 -2.33 5.91 -10.61
C LEU A 129 -1.10 5.01 -10.64
N SER A 130 -1.25 3.77 -10.18
CA SER A 130 -0.27 2.72 -10.45
C SER A 130 -0.37 2.29 -11.92
N PRO A 131 0.74 1.93 -12.60
CA PRO A 131 0.68 1.34 -13.93
C PRO A 131 -0.13 0.04 -13.92
N GLN A 132 -0.85 -0.23 -15.01
CA GLN A 132 -1.66 -1.46 -15.14
C GLN A 132 -0.82 -2.71 -15.32
N ASP A 133 0.29 -2.61 -16.06
CA ASP A 133 1.17 -3.72 -16.40
C ASP A 133 2.58 -3.46 -15.84
N PRO A 134 2.84 -3.72 -14.56
CA PRO A 134 4.18 -3.60 -13.98
C PRO A 134 5.16 -4.53 -14.69
N ILE A 135 6.31 -3.98 -15.11
CA ILE A 135 7.34 -4.73 -15.83
C ILE A 135 8.41 -5.20 -14.85
N MET A 136 8.89 -6.44 -15.01
CA MET A 136 10.01 -6.98 -14.26
C MET A 136 11.19 -7.22 -15.21
N ARG A 137 12.41 -6.91 -14.76
CA ARG A 137 13.64 -7.23 -15.46
C ARG A 137 13.70 -8.74 -15.70
N THR A 138 13.91 -9.11 -16.95
CA THR A 138 14.31 -10.47 -17.31
C THR A 138 15.81 -10.61 -17.09
N GLN A 139 16.26 -11.79 -16.69
CA GLN A 139 17.69 -12.08 -16.69
C GLN A 139 18.22 -12.00 -18.12
N ASP A 140 19.34 -11.30 -18.26
CA ASP A 140 20.06 -11.23 -19.52
C ASP A 140 20.97 -12.46 -19.61
N PRO A 141 20.83 -13.32 -20.63
CA PRO A 141 21.69 -14.50 -20.80
C PRO A 141 23.19 -14.17 -20.89
N GLU A 142 23.55 -12.93 -21.23
CA GLU A 142 24.94 -12.47 -21.30
C GLU A 142 25.46 -11.93 -19.95
N ASP A 143 24.56 -11.67 -18.99
CA ASP A 143 24.91 -11.18 -17.67
C ASP A 143 25.19 -12.37 -16.74
N TRP A 144 26.47 -12.56 -16.44
CA TRP A 144 26.98 -13.71 -15.68
C TRP A 144 26.82 -13.51 -14.16
N GLU A 145 25.74 -12.86 -13.72
CA GLU A 145 25.44 -12.76 -12.30
C GLU A 145 25.40 -14.17 -11.70
N MET A 146 26.37 -14.47 -10.84
CA MET A 146 26.54 -15.79 -10.26
C MET A 146 25.40 -16.03 -9.27
N VAL A 147 24.35 -16.69 -9.74
CA VAL A 147 23.25 -17.16 -8.89
C VAL A 147 23.74 -18.38 -8.12
N ASN A 148 23.78 -18.28 -6.80
CA ASN A 148 24.23 -19.36 -5.93
C ASN A 148 23.14 -19.69 -4.92
N HIS A 149 22.28 -20.65 -5.27
CA HIS A 149 21.19 -21.15 -4.44
C HIS A 149 21.73 -21.92 -3.22
N GLN A 150 22.16 -21.18 -2.20
CA GLN A 150 22.72 -21.76 -0.98
C GLN A 150 21.64 -22.23 -0.01
N ASP A 151 21.94 -23.30 0.73
CA ASP A 151 21.08 -23.78 1.80
C ASP A 151 20.91 -22.71 2.89
N PHE A 152 19.72 -22.70 3.50
CA PHE A 152 19.43 -21.84 4.63
C PHE A 152 20.23 -22.25 5.87
N ASP A 153 21.04 -21.31 6.34
CA ASP A 153 21.97 -21.48 7.46
C ASP A 153 21.34 -21.25 8.85
N GLY A 154 20.02 -21.00 8.90
CA GLY A 154 19.32 -20.67 10.14
C GLY A 154 19.36 -19.19 10.52
N ARG A 155 20.07 -18.34 9.76
CA ARG A 155 20.27 -16.92 10.11
C ARG A 155 19.32 -16.01 9.36
N TRP A 156 18.76 -15.07 10.12
CA TRP A 156 17.86 -14.05 9.62
C TRP A 156 18.67 -12.77 9.38
N GLU A 157 18.95 -12.48 8.12
CA GLU A 157 19.81 -11.37 7.70
C GLU A 157 19.06 -10.44 6.72
N ASP A 158 19.64 -9.26 6.48
CA ASP A 158 19.23 -8.38 5.39
C ASP A 158 20.32 -8.37 4.33
N ASN A 159 20.05 -9.10 3.24
CA ASN A 159 20.91 -9.20 2.07
C ASN A 159 20.43 -8.28 0.93
N PHE A 160 19.32 -7.57 1.13
CA PHE A 160 18.71 -6.65 0.16
C PHE A 160 18.95 -5.17 0.50
N ARG A 161 19.98 -4.85 1.30
CA ARG A 161 20.32 -3.50 1.80
C ARG A 161 20.43 -2.41 0.74
N SER A 162 20.78 -2.78 -0.49
CA SER A 162 20.92 -1.85 -1.60
C SER A 162 19.60 -1.50 -2.29
N THR A 163 18.48 -2.03 -1.79
CA THR A 163 17.17 -1.82 -2.38
C THR A 163 16.63 -0.43 -2.09
N SER A 164 16.15 0.25 -3.13
CA SER A 164 15.42 1.51 -3.02
C SER A 164 14.14 1.48 -3.84
N LEU A 165 13.17 2.29 -3.45
CA LEU A 165 11.91 2.49 -4.18
C LEU A 165 11.92 3.88 -4.81
N HIS A 166 11.75 3.93 -6.13
CA HIS A 166 11.77 5.17 -6.90
C HIS A 166 10.40 5.41 -7.51
N LEU A 167 9.90 6.65 -7.41
CA LEU A 167 8.67 7.07 -8.09
C LEU A 167 9.04 7.79 -9.39
N LYS A 168 8.43 7.37 -10.50
CA LYS A 168 8.63 7.96 -11.82
C LYS A 168 7.28 8.17 -12.51
N LEU A 169 7.06 9.38 -13.02
CA LEU A 169 5.90 9.66 -13.88
C LEU A 169 6.14 9.08 -15.27
N THR A 170 5.15 8.37 -15.81
CA THR A 170 5.23 7.78 -17.16
C THR A 170 4.94 8.81 -18.25
N GLY A 171 4.27 9.91 -17.88
CA GLY A 171 3.80 10.95 -18.79
C GLY A 171 2.34 10.76 -19.22
N TYR A 172 1.70 9.64 -18.88
CA TYR A 172 0.26 9.49 -19.08
C TYR A 172 -0.51 10.43 -18.14
N GLU A 173 -1.40 11.22 -18.73
CA GLU A 173 -2.28 12.15 -18.02
C GLU A 173 -3.69 12.11 -18.58
N TYR A 174 -4.68 12.16 -17.70
CA TYR A 174 -6.09 12.20 -18.10
C TYR A 174 -6.88 13.17 -17.22
N PRO A 175 -7.52 14.22 -17.77
CA PRO A 175 -8.26 15.19 -16.98
C PRO A 175 -9.52 14.58 -16.37
N ILE A 176 -9.77 14.87 -15.10
CA ILE A 176 -10.96 14.43 -14.40
C ILE A 176 -12.04 15.49 -14.54
N ASN A 177 -13.23 15.07 -14.97
CA ASN A 177 -14.37 15.98 -15.05
C ASN A 177 -14.90 16.27 -13.64
N THR A 178 -14.53 17.41 -13.07
CA THR A 178 -14.95 17.86 -11.74
C THR A 178 -16.31 18.56 -11.73
N SER A 179 -17.05 18.59 -12.86
CA SER A 179 -18.35 19.27 -13.03
C SER A 179 -18.38 20.77 -12.70
N GLN A 180 -17.22 21.40 -12.46
CA GLN A 180 -17.09 22.83 -12.21
C GLN A 180 -16.62 23.52 -13.49
N HIS A 181 -17.51 24.27 -14.15
CA HIS A 181 -17.14 25.07 -15.32
C HIS A 181 -16.47 26.39 -14.90
N GLY A 182 -15.45 26.81 -15.64
CA GLY A 182 -14.88 28.18 -15.55
C GLY A 182 -13.79 28.38 -14.50
N ASN A 183 -13.49 27.40 -13.65
CA ASN A 183 -12.45 27.54 -12.62
C ASN A 183 -11.09 26.99 -13.11
N ARG A 184 -10.31 27.83 -13.79
CA ARG A 184 -9.00 27.45 -14.37
C ARG A 184 -7.94 27.01 -13.35
N ARG A 185 -8.15 27.23 -12.05
CA ARG A 185 -7.15 26.96 -10.99
C ARG A 185 -7.37 25.65 -10.22
N ASN A 186 -8.58 25.09 -10.25
CA ASN A 186 -8.97 23.94 -9.42
C ASN A 186 -9.41 22.78 -10.33
N GLY A 187 -8.47 22.28 -11.13
CA GLY A 187 -8.64 21.05 -11.90
C GLY A 187 -8.08 19.85 -11.16
N ALA A 188 -8.58 18.66 -11.51
CA ALA A 188 -7.94 17.40 -11.14
C ALA A 188 -7.59 16.62 -12.41
N LEU A 189 -6.48 15.88 -12.37
CA LEU A 189 -6.07 14.97 -13.42
C LEU A 189 -5.58 13.66 -12.80
N TYR A 190 -5.72 12.57 -13.54
CA TYR A 190 -4.92 11.38 -13.32
C TYR A 190 -3.53 11.61 -13.89
N ALA A 191 -2.51 11.20 -13.14
CA ALA A 191 -1.14 11.07 -13.61
C ALA A 191 -0.66 9.67 -13.25
N GLU A 192 -0.19 8.91 -14.23
CA GLU A 192 0.36 7.59 -13.95
C GLU A 192 1.79 7.71 -13.39
N ALA A 193 2.02 7.01 -12.28
CA ALA A 193 3.28 6.99 -11.55
C ALA A 193 3.71 5.55 -11.31
N ALA A 194 4.76 5.13 -12.01
CA ALA A 194 5.43 3.86 -11.74
C ALA A 194 6.22 3.98 -10.44
N ILE A 195 6.00 3.05 -9.53
CA ILE A 195 6.89 2.82 -8.39
C ILE A 195 7.79 1.65 -8.78
N SER A 196 9.09 1.88 -8.78
CA SER A 196 10.06 0.89 -9.23
C SER A 196 11.02 0.50 -8.11
N ALA A 197 11.28 -0.79 -7.97
CA ALA A 197 12.35 -1.32 -7.16
C ALA A 197 13.68 -1.20 -7.90
N HIS A 198 14.67 -0.66 -7.21
CA HIS A 198 16.05 -0.58 -7.67
C HIS A 198 16.97 -1.32 -6.71
N ALA A 199 18.04 -1.92 -7.24
CA ALA A 199 19.10 -2.53 -6.45
C ALA A 199 20.45 -2.02 -6.95
N GLN A 200 21.31 -1.55 -6.04
CA GLN A 200 22.60 -0.97 -6.41
C GLN A 200 22.49 0.14 -7.49
N GLY A 201 21.38 0.88 -7.50
CA GLY A 201 21.08 1.91 -8.48
C GLY A 201 20.50 1.43 -9.81
N GLN A 202 20.47 0.12 -10.07
CA GLN A 202 19.88 -0.46 -11.28
C GLN A 202 18.39 -0.75 -11.09
N TRP A 203 17.60 -0.55 -12.15
CA TRP A 203 16.18 -0.89 -12.15
C TRP A 203 15.99 -2.41 -12.13
N ILE A 204 15.09 -2.89 -11.28
CA ILE A 204 14.74 -4.32 -11.17
C ILE A 204 13.33 -4.57 -11.68
N ALA A 205 12.34 -3.82 -11.19
CA ALA A 205 10.97 -4.01 -11.59
C ALA A 205 10.11 -2.82 -11.18
N ASP A 206 9.00 -2.62 -11.89
CA ASP A 206 7.88 -1.83 -11.40
C ASP A 206 7.02 -2.70 -10.47
N ILE A 207 6.48 -2.10 -9.41
CA ILE A 207 5.70 -2.80 -8.39
C ILE A 207 4.27 -2.30 -8.35
N ASP A 208 3.31 -3.23 -8.41
CA ASP A 208 1.90 -2.95 -8.21
C ASP A 208 1.54 -3.12 -6.73
N ILE A 209 1.52 -2.00 -6.04
CA ILE A 209 1.25 -1.97 -4.60
C ILE A 209 -0.25 -1.93 -4.32
N LEU A 210 -1.09 -1.52 -5.28
CA LEU A 210 -2.54 -1.58 -5.14
C LEU A 210 -3.01 -3.03 -5.03
N ASN A 211 -2.47 -3.90 -5.88
CA ASN A 211 -2.73 -5.32 -5.83
C ASN A 211 -2.34 -5.92 -4.47
N LEU A 212 -1.19 -5.52 -3.91
CA LEU A 212 -0.79 -5.90 -2.55
C LEU A 212 -1.82 -5.48 -1.49
N PHE A 213 -2.39 -4.28 -1.59
CA PHE A 213 -3.37 -3.76 -0.61
C PHE A 213 -4.78 -4.33 -0.78
N GLU A 214 -5.23 -4.49 -2.03
CA GLU A 214 -6.62 -4.82 -2.37
C GLU A 214 -6.86 -6.32 -2.41
N ARG A 215 -5.93 -7.08 -2.98
CA ARG A 215 -6.04 -8.53 -2.97
C ARG A 215 -5.68 -9.10 -1.62
N GLY A 216 -4.91 -8.35 -0.81
CA GLY A 216 -4.46 -8.73 0.52
C GLY A 216 -4.24 -10.23 0.60
N GLY A 217 -3.42 -10.75 -0.35
CA GLY A 217 -3.61 -11.97 -1.14
C GLY A 217 -4.13 -13.23 -0.44
N LYS A 218 -4.03 -14.37 -1.10
CA LYS A 218 -4.11 -15.67 -0.41
C LYS A 218 -2.92 -15.91 0.55
N HIS A 219 -2.38 -14.87 1.20
CA HIS A 219 -1.10 -14.88 1.89
C HIS A 219 -1.20 -14.14 3.22
N MET A 220 -1.13 -14.94 4.29
CA MET A 220 -1.28 -14.51 5.68
C MET A 220 -0.17 -13.55 6.13
N LYS A 221 -0.57 -12.59 6.96
CA LYS A 221 0.34 -11.97 7.94
C LYS A 221 0.65 -13.00 9.02
N ALA A 222 1.91 -13.42 9.15
CA ALA A 222 2.34 -14.41 10.14
C ALA A 222 2.37 -13.86 11.59
N ASN A 223 1.29 -13.21 12.04
CA ASN A 223 1.19 -12.63 13.40
C ASN A 223 0.15 -13.33 14.29
N GLY A 224 -0.46 -14.43 13.85
CA GLY A 224 -1.68 -14.96 14.48
C GLY A 224 -1.55 -16.06 15.55
N PHE A 225 -0.40 -16.72 15.72
CA PHE A 225 -0.38 -17.98 16.49
C PHE A 225 0.76 -18.08 17.51
N LEU A 226 0.75 -17.22 18.53
CA LEU A 226 1.63 -17.38 19.68
C LEU A 226 0.81 -17.61 20.95
N GLY A 227 0.49 -18.88 21.21
CA GLY A 227 0.12 -19.37 22.55
C GLY A 227 1.37 -19.81 23.33
N GLU A 228 1.30 -19.74 24.66
CA GLU A 228 2.44 -19.90 25.59
C GLU A 228 3.09 -21.31 25.66
N GLY A 229 2.70 -22.28 24.81
CA GLY A 229 3.18 -23.67 24.86
C GLY A 229 4.21 -24.10 23.81
N TRP A 230 4.63 -23.23 22.88
CA TRP A 230 5.25 -23.63 21.60
C TRP A 230 6.76 -23.34 21.46
N LEU A 231 7.45 -22.95 22.54
CA LEU A 231 8.83 -22.45 22.48
C LEU A 231 9.89 -23.49 22.05
N SER A 232 9.60 -24.78 22.17
CA SER A 232 10.56 -25.86 21.88
C SER A 232 10.57 -26.36 20.42
N ARG A 233 9.57 -26.03 19.60
CA ARG A 233 9.49 -26.43 18.17
C ARG A 233 9.91 -25.34 17.17
N ARG A 234 10.33 -24.16 17.64
CA ARG A 234 10.42 -22.95 16.81
C ARG A 234 11.52 -22.95 15.74
N HIS A 235 12.61 -23.71 15.93
CA HIS A 235 13.84 -23.45 15.19
C HIS A 235 14.29 -24.58 14.26
N ASP A 236 13.59 -25.72 14.21
CA ASP A 236 14.01 -26.81 13.33
C ASP A 236 13.46 -26.61 11.91
N SER A 237 14.31 -26.13 11.01
CA SER A 237 14.00 -25.98 9.58
C SER A 237 13.86 -27.33 8.87
N ALA A 238 14.21 -28.46 9.51
CA ALA A 238 14.00 -29.80 8.95
C ALA A 238 12.52 -30.09 8.62
N GLU A 239 11.59 -29.30 9.16
CA GLU A 239 10.17 -29.33 8.77
C GLU A 239 9.91 -28.95 7.30
N PHE A 240 10.89 -28.48 6.56
CA PHE A 240 10.76 -28.27 5.10
C PHE A 240 11.82 -29.04 4.30
N GLY A 241 12.61 -29.88 4.96
CA GLY A 241 13.78 -30.49 4.34
C GLY A 241 14.84 -29.44 4.00
N LEU A 242 15.30 -29.43 2.76
CA LEU A 242 16.29 -28.47 2.28
C LEU A 242 15.59 -27.14 1.94
N LEU A 243 15.83 -26.11 2.74
CA LEU A 243 15.42 -24.74 2.45
C LEU A 243 16.54 -24.01 1.72
N THR A 244 16.21 -23.31 0.64
CA THR A 244 17.18 -22.46 -0.07
C THR A 244 17.05 -21.01 0.39
N SER A 245 18.18 -20.33 0.61
CA SER A 245 18.22 -18.89 0.83
C SER A 245 18.17 -18.14 -0.49
N ILE A 246 17.38 -17.07 -0.53
CA ILE A 246 17.40 -16.07 -1.59
C ILE A 246 17.95 -14.79 -0.98
N ASP A 247 19.16 -14.41 -1.40
CA ASP A 247 19.98 -13.34 -0.84
C ASP A 247 20.27 -12.22 -1.85
N SER A 248 19.95 -12.45 -3.11
CA SER A 248 20.14 -11.46 -4.16
C SER A 248 18.91 -11.31 -5.03
N TRP A 249 18.81 -10.17 -5.71
CA TRP A 249 17.81 -9.99 -6.75
C TRP A 249 18.01 -10.96 -7.91
N ALA A 250 19.24 -11.38 -8.20
CA ALA A 250 19.54 -12.40 -9.21
C ALA A 250 18.89 -13.74 -8.85
N GLU A 251 19.05 -14.21 -7.61
CA GLU A 251 18.41 -15.44 -7.09
C GLU A 251 16.89 -15.31 -6.98
N PHE A 252 16.37 -14.11 -6.68
CA PHE A 252 14.92 -13.90 -6.70
C PHE A 252 14.34 -14.04 -8.12
N LEU A 253 15.05 -13.49 -9.11
CA LEU A 253 14.65 -13.57 -10.52
C LEU A 253 14.82 -15.00 -11.07
N ASP A 254 15.95 -15.67 -10.78
CA ASP A 254 16.15 -17.11 -11.02
C ASP A 254 15.69 -17.93 -9.83
N ARG A 255 14.38 -18.03 -9.65
CA ARG A 255 13.78 -18.66 -8.46
C ARG A 255 14.27 -20.11 -8.27
N PRO A 256 14.69 -20.50 -7.04
CA PRO A 256 14.98 -21.90 -6.71
C PRO A 256 13.75 -22.80 -6.90
N PRO A 257 13.93 -24.08 -7.29
CA PRO A 257 12.82 -24.99 -7.54
C PRO A 257 12.11 -25.49 -6.27
N ASN A 258 12.69 -25.24 -5.09
CA ASN A 258 12.22 -25.71 -3.80
C ASN A 258 11.75 -24.56 -2.89
N THR A 259 11.16 -24.90 -1.76
CA THR A 259 10.82 -23.99 -0.67
C THR A 259 12.02 -23.11 -0.33
N SER A 260 11.79 -21.80 -0.32
CA SER A 260 12.88 -20.83 -0.19
C SER A 260 12.53 -19.72 0.78
N ILE A 261 13.57 -19.19 1.44
CA ILE A 261 13.48 -18.06 2.35
C ILE A 261 14.22 -16.86 1.78
N ILE A 262 13.53 -15.74 1.67
CA ILE A 262 14.09 -14.47 1.22
C ILE A 262 14.57 -13.67 2.43
N ARG A 263 15.87 -13.38 2.50
CA ARG A 263 16.53 -12.77 3.67
C ARG A 263 16.59 -11.24 3.57
N ALA A 264 15.50 -10.57 3.92
CA ALA A 264 15.35 -9.11 3.87
C ALA A 264 15.00 -8.49 5.24
N LYS A 265 15.46 -9.10 6.33
CA LYS A 265 15.02 -8.79 7.71
C LYS A 265 15.11 -7.30 8.03
N GLY A 266 13.96 -6.70 8.37
CA GLY A 266 13.89 -5.30 8.82
C GLY A 266 14.09 -4.25 7.71
N ASN A 267 14.26 -4.68 6.46
CA ASN A 267 14.34 -3.79 5.30
C ASN A 267 12.97 -3.62 4.67
N TRP A 268 12.15 -2.72 5.24
CA TRP A 268 10.76 -2.54 4.82
C TRP A 268 10.63 -2.30 3.30
N SER A 269 11.56 -1.56 2.69
CA SER A 269 11.54 -1.25 1.25
C SER A 269 11.79 -2.49 0.39
N ALA A 270 12.77 -3.31 0.76
CA ALA A 270 13.02 -4.58 0.07
C ALA A 270 11.85 -5.54 0.25
N ARG A 271 11.34 -5.66 1.47
CA ARG A 271 10.22 -6.54 1.79
C ARG A 271 8.95 -6.13 1.06
N LEU A 272 8.66 -4.83 0.97
CA LEU A 272 7.52 -4.32 0.20
C LEU A 272 7.66 -4.64 -1.29
N ALA A 273 8.85 -4.41 -1.87
CA ALA A 273 9.12 -4.72 -3.28
C ALA A 273 8.98 -6.21 -3.59
N LEU A 274 9.64 -7.06 -2.79
CA LEU A 274 9.59 -8.51 -2.93
C LEU A 274 8.16 -9.04 -2.78
N ALA A 275 7.42 -8.56 -1.76
CA ALA A 275 6.02 -8.92 -1.55
C ALA A 275 5.15 -8.60 -2.77
N ALA A 276 5.26 -7.39 -3.32
CA ALA A 276 4.52 -6.99 -4.51
C ALA A 276 4.87 -7.87 -5.72
N LEU A 277 6.16 -8.16 -5.94
CA LEU A 277 6.60 -8.94 -7.09
C LEU A 277 6.21 -10.42 -7.01
N MET A 278 6.28 -11.03 -5.84
CA MET A 278 5.81 -12.40 -5.66
C MET A 278 4.31 -12.53 -5.94
N LEU A 279 3.50 -11.54 -5.54
CA LEU A 279 2.08 -11.50 -5.86
C LEU A 279 1.82 -11.32 -7.36
N THR A 280 2.60 -10.47 -8.03
CA THR A 280 2.53 -10.30 -9.49
C THR A 280 2.86 -11.61 -10.23
N ARG A 281 3.81 -12.39 -9.71
CA ARG A 281 4.18 -13.72 -10.22
C ARG A 281 3.20 -14.83 -9.85
N ASN A 282 2.19 -14.54 -9.03
CA ASN A 282 1.26 -15.53 -8.47
C ASN A 282 2.00 -16.65 -7.72
N ASP A 283 3.07 -16.29 -7.00
CA ASP A 283 3.81 -17.21 -6.13
C ASP A 283 3.01 -17.49 -4.84
N ASP A 284 3.22 -18.67 -4.25
CA ASP A 284 2.73 -18.96 -2.90
C ASP A 284 3.67 -18.34 -1.85
N VAL A 285 3.16 -17.39 -1.08
CA VAL A 285 3.97 -16.55 -0.18
C VAL A 285 3.50 -16.62 1.26
N LEU A 286 4.44 -16.57 2.20
CA LEU A 286 4.20 -16.15 3.58
C LEU A 286 5.13 -15.00 3.96
N ILE A 287 4.56 -13.93 4.51
CA ILE A 287 5.32 -12.74 4.95
C ILE A 287 5.42 -12.76 6.48
N ALA A 288 6.65 -12.90 6.96
CA ALA A 288 6.98 -13.03 8.37
C ALA A 288 7.34 -11.68 9.00
N SER A 289 6.68 -11.24 10.07
CA SER A 289 7.04 -9.98 10.76
C SER A 289 8.37 -10.03 11.53
N GLY A 290 9.00 -11.20 11.59
CA GLY A 290 10.22 -11.48 12.32
C GLY A 290 10.55 -12.96 12.24
N GLU A 291 11.23 -13.47 13.27
CA GLU A 291 11.61 -14.88 13.34
C GLU A 291 10.37 -15.77 13.41
N VAL A 292 10.33 -16.80 12.56
CA VAL A 292 9.17 -17.69 12.45
C VAL A 292 9.39 -19.00 13.18
N CYS A 293 8.28 -19.61 13.58
CA CYS A 293 8.24 -21.01 13.95
C CYS A 293 7.99 -21.85 12.68
N TRP A 294 8.93 -22.73 12.31
CA TRP A 294 8.78 -23.56 11.09
C TRP A 294 7.56 -24.47 11.11
N ALA A 295 7.21 -25.05 12.27
CA ALA A 295 5.97 -25.82 12.40
C ALA A 295 4.73 -24.94 12.12
N CYS A 296 4.70 -23.70 12.62
CA CYS A 296 3.60 -22.77 12.35
C CYS A 296 3.53 -22.41 10.87
N VAL A 297 4.68 -22.16 10.22
CA VAL A 297 4.72 -21.89 8.77
C VAL A 297 4.08 -23.04 8.00
N ARG A 298 4.41 -24.30 8.34
CA ARG A 298 3.84 -25.48 7.66
C ARG A 298 2.35 -25.63 7.92
N ASP A 299 1.91 -25.49 9.18
CA ASP A 299 0.50 -25.57 9.55
C ASP A 299 -0.34 -24.51 8.83
N ILE A 300 0.20 -23.28 8.75
CA ILE A 300 -0.41 -22.15 8.04
C ILE A 300 -0.48 -22.41 6.55
N ALA A 301 0.63 -22.84 5.94
CA ALA A 301 0.69 -23.15 4.51
C ALA A 301 -0.34 -24.23 4.15
N THR A 302 -0.46 -25.27 4.99
CA THR A 302 -1.46 -26.32 4.84
C THR A 302 -2.89 -25.78 4.97
N MET A 303 -3.15 -24.93 5.98
CA MET A 303 -4.47 -24.32 6.21
C MET A 303 -4.91 -23.44 5.05
N LEU A 304 -3.96 -22.72 4.43
CA LEU A 304 -4.19 -21.85 3.29
C LEU A 304 -4.13 -22.58 1.94
N ASN A 305 -3.86 -23.89 1.94
CA ASN A 305 -3.70 -24.71 0.75
C ASN A 305 -2.63 -24.14 -0.22
N LEU A 306 -1.49 -23.72 0.33
CA LEU A 306 -0.31 -23.29 -0.41
C LEU A 306 0.55 -24.50 -0.78
N ASP A 307 1.26 -24.42 -1.90
CA ASP A 307 2.25 -25.42 -2.28
C ASP A 307 3.47 -25.35 -1.37
N ILE A 308 3.56 -26.28 -0.43
CA ILE A 308 4.64 -26.36 0.56
C ILE A 308 5.99 -26.60 -0.13
N GLU A 309 6.04 -27.34 -1.24
CA GLU A 309 7.29 -27.71 -1.92
C GLU A 309 7.92 -26.54 -2.68
N GLN A 310 7.12 -25.51 -2.98
CA GLN A 310 7.56 -24.31 -3.70
C GLN A 310 7.31 -23.01 -2.93
N LEU A 311 6.95 -23.08 -1.65
CA LEU A 311 6.58 -21.93 -0.85
C LEU A 311 7.74 -20.90 -0.72
N LEU A 312 7.43 -19.61 -0.90
CA LEU A 312 8.34 -18.50 -0.64
C LEU A 312 8.04 -17.88 0.73
N ILE A 313 9.06 -17.75 1.56
CA ILE A 313 8.96 -17.17 2.90
C ILE A 313 9.77 -15.88 2.93
N LEU A 314 9.09 -14.74 3.09
CA LEU A 314 9.73 -13.43 3.17
C LEU A 314 9.93 -13.02 4.62
N CYS A 315 11.19 -12.81 5.01
CA CYS A 315 11.56 -12.36 6.35
C CYS A 315 11.95 -10.88 6.44
#